data_AF-A0A966PWD6-F1
#
_entry.id   AF-A0A966PWD6-F1
#
_cell.length_a   1.000
_cell.length_b   1.000
_cell.length_c   1.000
_cell.angle_alpha   90.00
_cell.angle_beta   90.00
_cell.angle_gamma   90.00
#
_symmetry.space_group_name_H-M   'P 1'
#
loop_
_entity.id
_entity.type
_entity.pdbx_description
1 polymer ?
#
loop_
_entity_poly.entity_id
_entity_poly.type
_entity_poly.pdbx_seq_one_letter_code
_entity_poly.pdbx_strand_id
1 'polypeptide(L)'
;MTNDAEFVLAEVNRFRRATPIGRLLLAALSAIQLFLAIPWLFGSSPLFGAETADMHLTRDGALGIIFALSGLSVAWRTRLAFFALPLVFVLMIMQTAFAFIDYFAEHVTSGFEWVHLLSAAIGVGIAIFVRPRGPRSRRQSGMRVVK
;
A
#
# COMPACT_ATOMS: atom_id res chain seq x y z
N MET A 1 3.55 7.33 -38.24
CA MET A 1 3.18 8.00 -36.98
C MET A 1 2.02 7.30 -36.25
N THR A 2 1.04 6.73 -36.96
CA THR A 2 -0.07 5.95 -36.37
C THR A 2 0.36 4.71 -35.57
N ASN A 3 1.40 4.00 -36.03
CA ASN A 3 1.86 2.74 -35.40
C ASN A 3 2.52 2.92 -34.01
N ASP A 4 3.27 4.01 -33.80
CA ASP A 4 3.91 4.29 -32.50
C ASP A 4 2.88 4.72 -31.45
N ALA A 5 1.91 5.56 -31.85
CA ALA A 5 0.84 6.02 -30.96
C ALA A 5 -0.05 4.84 -30.50
N GLU A 6 -0.40 3.93 -31.41
CA GLU A 6 -1.16 2.72 -31.08
C GLU A 6 -0.40 1.79 -30.14
N PHE A 7 0.92 1.61 -30.35
CA PHE A 7 1.77 0.82 -29.45
C PHE A 7 1.84 1.43 -28.05
N VAL A 8 2.07 2.74 -27.93
CA VAL A 8 2.12 3.46 -26.65
C VAL A 8 0.77 3.39 -25.94
N LEU A 9 -0.34 3.61 -26.65
CA LEU A 9 -1.68 3.50 -26.08
C LEU A 9 -1.98 2.08 -25.59
N ALA A 10 -1.59 1.05 -26.34
CA ALA A 10 -1.74 -0.34 -25.94
C ALA A 10 -0.94 -0.68 -24.67
N GLU A 11 0.31 -0.20 -24.58
CA GLU A 11 1.16 -0.42 -23.39
C GLU A 11 0.61 0.34 -22.18
N VAL A 12 0.20 1.60 -22.34
CA VAL A 12 -0.45 2.40 -21.28
C VAL A 12 -1.75 1.75 -20.81
N ASN A 13 -2.57 1.22 -21.73
CA ASN A 13 -3.81 0.53 -21.38
C ASN A 13 -3.56 -0.79 -20.65
N ARG A 14 -2.41 -1.44 -20.85
CA ARG A 14 -2.01 -2.65 -20.09
C ARG A 14 -1.86 -2.37 -18.59
N PHE A 15 -1.42 -1.16 -18.23
CA PHE A 15 -1.37 -0.73 -16.82
C PHE A 15 -2.74 -0.33 -16.26
N ARG A 16 -3.73 -0.04 -17.11
CA ARG A 16 -5.09 0.35 -16.70
C ARG A 16 -6.03 -0.84 -16.44
N ARG A 17 -5.69 -2.05 -16.89
CA ARG A 17 -6.50 -3.29 -16.71
C ARG A 17 -6.43 -3.85 -15.28
N ALA A 18 -6.56 -2.99 -14.27
CA ALA A 18 -6.71 -3.41 -12.90
C ALA A 18 -8.11 -4.02 -12.70
N THR A 19 -8.19 -5.17 -12.00
CA THR A 19 -9.50 -5.77 -11.70
C THR A 19 -10.26 -4.89 -10.71
N PRO A 20 -11.57 -4.64 -10.93
CA PRO A 20 -12.38 -3.84 -10.01
C PRO A 20 -12.40 -4.43 -8.60
N ILE A 21 -12.42 -5.77 -8.49
CA ILE A 21 -12.38 -6.49 -7.23
C ILE A 21 -11.10 -6.18 -6.44
N GLY A 22 -9.93 -6.22 -7.09
CA GLY A 22 -8.67 -5.93 -6.39
C GLY A 22 -8.61 -4.49 -5.86
N ARG A 23 -9.19 -3.54 -6.60
CA ARG A 23 -9.27 -2.14 -6.17
C ARG A 23 -10.22 -1.99 -4.97
N LEU A 24 -11.35 -2.68 -5.00
CA LEU A 24 -12.32 -2.66 -3.91
C LEU A 24 -11.74 -3.27 -2.64
N LEU A 25 -11.06 -4.42 -2.74
CA LEU A 25 -10.39 -5.05 -1.60
C LEU A 25 -9.31 -4.15 -1.00
N LEU A 26 -8.46 -3.54 -1.84
CA LEU A 26 -7.44 -2.60 -1.35
C LEU A 26 -8.07 -1.39 -0.67
N ALA A 27 -9.13 -0.81 -1.27
CA ALA A 27 -9.85 0.30 -0.66
C ALA A 27 -10.46 -0.07 0.70
N ALA A 28 -11.07 -1.26 0.81
CA ALA A 28 -11.65 -1.75 2.06
C ALA A 28 -10.59 -1.94 3.15
N LEU A 29 -9.49 -2.62 2.85
CA LEU A 29 -8.38 -2.81 3.79
C LEU A 29 -7.80 -1.48 4.25
N SER A 30 -7.59 -0.54 3.32
CA SER A 30 -7.08 0.80 3.65
C SER A 30 -8.07 1.64 4.45
N ALA A 31 -9.38 1.51 4.20
CA ALA A 31 -10.40 2.19 4.99
C ALA A 31 -10.45 1.66 6.43
N ILE A 32 -10.35 0.33 6.62
CA ILE A 32 -10.25 -0.29 7.94
C ILE A 32 -8.99 0.20 8.65
N GLN A 33 -7.85 0.22 7.98
CA GLN A 33 -6.60 0.73 8.55
C GLN A 33 -6.74 2.20 8.98
N LEU A 34 -7.38 3.03 8.15
CA LEU A 34 -7.58 4.45 8.47
C LEU A 34 -8.48 4.62 9.69
N PHE A 35 -9.57 3.85 9.77
CA PHE A 35 -10.50 3.87 10.88
C PHE A 35 -9.81 3.51 12.21
N LEU A 36 -8.89 2.55 12.19
CA LEU A 36 -8.13 2.16 13.38
C LEU A 36 -7.01 3.16 13.71
N ALA A 37 -6.32 3.68 12.70
CA ALA A 37 -5.14 4.52 12.86
C ALA A 37 -5.47 5.95 13.35
N ILE A 38 -6.64 6.49 13.01
CA ILE A 38 -7.04 7.83 13.45
C ILE A 38 -7.13 7.90 14.98
N PRO A 39 -7.88 7.03 15.69
CA PRO A 39 -7.89 7.00 17.14
C PRO A 39 -6.53 6.79 17.79
N TRP A 40 -5.66 5.97 17.19
CA TRP A 40 -4.32 5.71 17.74
C TRP A 40 -3.44 6.96 17.77
N LEU A 41 -3.63 7.89 16.81
CA LEU A 41 -2.96 9.19 16.81
C LEU A 41 -3.23 10.00 18.09
N PHE A 42 -4.34 9.71 18.78
CA PHE A 42 -4.76 10.36 20.01
C PHE A 42 -4.60 9.45 21.25
N GLY A 43 -3.79 8.38 21.16
CA GLY A 43 -3.57 7.46 22.27
C GLY A 43 -4.77 6.57 22.61
N SER A 44 -5.74 6.43 21.70
CA SER A 44 -6.94 5.64 21.93
C SER A 44 -7.06 4.48 20.95
N SER A 45 -7.54 3.31 21.37
CA SER A 45 -7.73 2.15 20.51
C SER A 45 -9.19 1.70 20.46
N PRO A 46 -9.81 1.54 19.27
CA PRO A 46 -11.15 0.98 19.16
C PRO A 46 -11.24 -0.51 19.51
N LEU A 47 -10.10 -1.21 19.49
CA LEU A 47 -10.03 -2.67 19.62
C LEU A 47 -9.38 -3.14 20.93
N PHE A 48 -8.63 -2.26 21.61
CA PHE A 48 -7.85 -2.61 22.79
C PHE A 48 -8.16 -1.63 23.94
N GLY A 49 -8.08 -2.11 25.18
CA GLY A 49 -8.26 -1.29 26.38
C GLY A 49 -7.09 -0.32 26.62
N ALA A 50 -7.21 0.55 27.64
CA ALA A 50 -6.28 1.63 27.97
C ALA A 50 -4.84 1.19 28.35
N GLU A 51 -4.53 -0.10 28.36
CA GLU A 51 -3.20 -0.63 28.75
C GLU A 51 -2.17 -0.66 27.62
N THR A 52 -2.55 -0.38 26.37
CA THR A 52 -1.58 -0.14 25.29
C THR A 52 -0.97 1.26 25.46
N ALA A 53 0.32 1.34 25.82
CA ALA A 53 0.93 2.61 26.21
C ALA A 53 0.84 3.69 25.10
N ASP A 54 0.45 4.91 25.51
CA ASP A 54 0.10 6.06 24.67
C ASP A 54 1.13 6.39 23.57
N MET A 55 2.42 6.13 23.84
CA MET A 55 3.51 6.45 22.91
C MET A 55 3.56 5.51 21.70
N HIS A 56 3.23 4.22 21.87
CA HIS A 56 3.21 3.25 20.76
C HIS A 56 2.04 3.52 19.82
N LEU A 57 0.88 3.88 20.38
CA LEU A 57 -0.33 4.18 19.61
C LEU A 57 -0.13 5.39 18.69
N THR A 58 0.45 6.49 19.18
CA THR A 58 0.59 7.70 18.37
C THR A 58 1.47 7.48 17.14
N ARG A 59 2.62 6.82 17.34
CA ARG A 59 3.54 6.43 16.26
C ARG A 59 2.85 5.52 15.24
N ASP A 60 2.17 4.50 15.73
CA ASP A 60 1.54 3.49 14.88
C ASP A 60 0.30 4.03 14.16
N GLY A 61 -0.41 4.98 14.77
CA GLY A 61 -1.45 5.78 14.14
C GLY A 61 -0.90 6.59 12.97
N ALA A 62 0.21 7.30 13.16
CA ALA A 62 0.85 8.06 12.09
C ALA A 62 1.25 7.15 10.90
N LEU A 63 1.88 6.01 11.17
CA LEU A 63 2.24 5.05 10.13
C LEU A 63 1.02 4.44 9.44
N GLY A 64 0.04 4.00 10.22
CA GLY A 64 -1.21 3.43 9.73
C GLY A 64 -1.96 4.37 8.79
N ILE A 65 -2.01 5.67 9.11
CA ILE A 65 -2.60 6.70 8.23
C ILE A 65 -1.86 6.75 6.89
N ILE A 66 -0.52 6.75 6.88
CA ILE A 66 0.25 6.82 5.63
C ILE A 66 0.04 5.56 4.79
N PHE A 67 -0.02 4.36 5.40
CA PHE A 67 -0.38 3.13 4.69
C PHE A 67 -1.77 3.20 4.08
N ALA A 68 -2.76 3.63 4.87
CA ALA A 68 -4.13 3.75 4.44
C ALA A 68 -4.28 4.72 3.26
N LEU A 69 -3.69 5.92 3.36
CA LEU A 69 -3.74 6.91 2.29
C LEU A 69 -3.03 6.43 1.02
N SER A 70 -1.90 5.72 1.17
CA SER A 70 -1.19 5.11 0.05
C SER A 70 -2.07 4.06 -0.65
N GLY A 71 -2.69 3.16 0.11
CA GLY A 71 -3.56 2.12 -0.42
C GLY A 71 -4.84 2.67 -1.06
N LEU A 72 -5.50 3.65 -0.43
CA LEU A 72 -6.66 4.37 -1.01
C LEU A 72 -6.28 5.08 -2.31
N SER A 73 -5.13 5.75 -2.35
CA SER A 73 -4.64 6.43 -3.56
C SER A 73 -4.42 5.44 -4.69
N VAL A 74 -3.82 4.27 -4.40
CA VAL A 74 -3.62 3.20 -5.39
C VAL A 74 -4.93 2.55 -5.81
N ALA A 75 -5.86 2.32 -4.89
CA ALA A 75 -7.19 1.80 -5.19
C ALA A 75 -7.97 2.76 -6.11
N TRP A 76 -7.89 4.06 -5.87
CA TRP A 76 -8.44 5.09 -6.75
C TRP A 76 -7.73 5.10 -8.11
N ARG A 77 -6.39 5.03 -8.12
CA ARG A 77 -5.59 5.13 -9.33
C ARG A 77 -4.37 4.20 -9.28
N THR A 78 -4.51 3.02 -9.85
CA THR A 78 -3.53 1.93 -9.73
C THR A 78 -2.14 2.26 -10.27
N ARG A 79 -2.01 3.22 -11.19
CA ARG A 79 -0.72 3.71 -11.68
C ARG A 79 0.16 4.34 -10.58
N LEU A 80 -0.44 4.76 -9.46
CA LEU A 80 0.29 5.29 -8.31
C LEU A 80 1.05 4.19 -7.56
N ALA A 81 0.76 2.90 -7.80
CA ALA A 81 1.41 1.79 -7.12
C ALA A 81 2.93 1.80 -7.27
N PHE A 82 3.43 2.21 -8.45
CA PHE A 82 4.87 2.31 -8.70
C PHE A 82 5.57 3.31 -7.77
N PHE A 83 4.88 4.42 -7.44
CA PHE A 83 5.41 5.45 -6.55
C PHE A 83 5.14 5.13 -5.08
N ALA A 84 4.00 4.51 -4.77
CA ALA A 84 3.62 4.14 -3.41
C ALA A 84 4.44 2.97 -2.87
N LEU A 85 4.86 2.03 -3.72
CA LEU A 85 5.54 0.81 -3.27
C LEU A 85 6.87 1.09 -2.54
N PRO A 86 7.79 1.94 -3.03
CA PRO A 86 9.02 2.26 -2.29
C PRO A 86 8.74 2.90 -0.92
N LEU A 87 7.78 3.83 -0.86
CA LEU A 87 7.38 4.48 0.39
C LEU A 87 6.88 3.44 1.40
N VAL A 88 5.88 2.64 1.00
CA VAL A 88 5.27 1.60 1.84
C VAL A 88 6.29 0.54 2.26
N PHE A 89 7.28 0.23 1.42
CA PHE A 89 8.37 -0.67 1.76
C PHE A 89 9.27 -0.12 2.87
N VAL A 90 9.67 1.15 2.78
CA VAL A 90 10.45 1.83 3.83
C VAL A 90 9.67 1.87 5.14
N LEU A 91 8.38 2.21 5.08
CA LEU A 91 7.52 2.22 6.26
C LEU A 91 7.36 0.83 6.87
N MET A 92 7.32 -0.24 6.06
CA MET A 92 7.29 -1.63 6.55
C MET A 92 8.56 -1.97 7.33
N ILE A 93 9.73 -1.59 6.81
CA ILE A 93 11.01 -1.78 7.50
C ILE A 93 10.98 -1.05 8.84
N MET A 94 10.54 0.21 8.84
CA MET A 94 10.49 1.01 10.05
C MET A 94 9.52 0.43 11.10
N GLN A 95 8.33 0.01 10.67
CA GLN A 95 7.34 -0.64 11.53
C GLN A 95 7.87 -1.96 12.10
N THR A 96 8.61 -2.74 11.30
CA THR A 96 9.25 -3.98 11.75
C THR A 96 10.33 -3.71 12.78
N ALA A 97 11.19 -2.71 12.55
CA ALA A 97 12.22 -2.32 13.50
C ALA A 97 11.63 -1.90 14.86
N PHE A 98 10.53 -1.14 14.84
CA PHE A 98 9.82 -0.75 16.05
C PHE A 98 9.16 -1.93 16.76
N ALA A 99 8.57 -2.87 16.03
CA ALA A 99 8.03 -4.09 16.64
C ALA A 99 9.11 -4.87 17.39
N PHE A 100 10.33 -4.99 16.83
CA PHE A 100 11.45 -5.61 17.54
C PHE A 100 11.87 -4.82 18.78
N ILE A 101 11.99 -3.49 18.68
CA ILE A 101 12.35 -2.64 19.83
C ILE A 101 11.33 -2.81 20.97
N ASP A 102 10.04 -2.75 20.63
CA ASP A 102 8.97 -2.85 21.62
C ASP A 102 8.93 -4.26 22.26
N TYR A 103 9.17 -5.31 21.46
CA TYR A 103 9.29 -6.69 21.94
C TYR A 103 10.43 -6.85 22.97
N PHE A 104 11.61 -6.28 22.70
CA PHE A 104 12.74 -6.32 23.63
C PHE A 104 12.55 -5.45 24.87
N ALA A 105 11.64 -4.47 24.83
CA ALA A 105 11.31 -3.61 25.96
C ALA A 105 10.19 -4.16 26.86
N GLU A 106 9.73 -5.40 26.64
CA GLU A 106 8.61 -6.05 27.35
C GLU A 106 7.27 -5.27 27.28
N HIS A 107 7.10 -4.41 26.27
CA HIS A 107 5.97 -3.47 26.19
C HIS A 107 4.80 -3.92 25.28
N VAL A 108 4.74 -5.18 24.82
CA VAL A 108 3.77 -5.55 23.77
C VAL A 108 2.84 -6.69 24.17
N THR A 109 1.54 -6.41 24.09
CA THR A 109 0.49 -7.42 24.06
C THR A 109 0.41 -8.02 22.64
N SER A 110 0.50 -9.35 22.53
CA SER A 110 0.54 -10.08 21.24
C SER A 110 -0.64 -9.81 20.30
N GLY A 111 -1.77 -9.31 20.82
CA GLY A 111 -2.93 -8.88 20.02
C GLY A 111 -2.66 -7.66 19.13
N PHE A 112 -1.79 -6.75 19.56
CA PHE A 112 -1.47 -5.52 18.84
C PHE A 112 -0.63 -5.80 17.57
N GLU A 113 0.27 -6.78 17.62
CA GLU A 113 1.09 -7.21 16.48
C GLU A 113 0.27 -7.77 15.32
N TRP A 114 -0.88 -8.40 15.59
CA TRP A 114 -1.77 -8.90 14.53
C TRP A 114 -2.35 -7.77 13.69
N VAL A 115 -2.55 -6.60 14.29
CA VAL A 115 -3.11 -5.45 13.58
C VAL A 115 -2.10 -4.86 12.60
N HIS A 116 -0.81 -4.95 12.89
CA HIS A 116 0.26 -4.54 11.98
C HIS A 116 0.28 -5.35 10.67
N LEU A 117 -0.27 -6.57 10.65
CA LEU A 117 -0.43 -7.35 9.43
C LEU A 117 -1.37 -6.69 8.41
N LEU A 118 -2.26 -5.80 8.84
CA LEU A 118 -3.12 -5.05 7.94
C LEU A 118 -2.30 -4.09 7.05
N SER A 119 -1.30 -3.41 7.62
CA SER A 119 -0.35 -2.60 6.84
C SER A 119 0.43 -3.45 5.82
N ALA A 120 0.86 -4.66 6.22
CA ALA A 120 1.55 -5.59 5.32
C ALA A 120 0.63 -6.05 4.17
N ALA A 121 -0.63 -6.38 4.48
CA ALA A 121 -1.63 -6.76 3.48
C ALA A 121 -1.91 -5.63 2.47
N ILE A 122 -1.98 -4.38 2.94
CA ILE A 122 -2.06 -3.20 2.07
C ILE A 122 -0.83 -3.12 1.16
N GLY A 123 0.37 -3.32 1.71
CA GLY A 123 1.62 -3.30 0.93
C GLY A 123 1.67 -4.36 -0.17
N VAL A 124 1.23 -5.59 0.13
CA VAL A 124 1.08 -6.67 -0.85
C VAL A 124 0.05 -6.28 -1.92
N GLY A 125 -1.09 -5.71 -1.50
CA GLY A 125 -2.12 -5.21 -2.41
C GLY A 125 -1.58 -4.16 -3.38
N ILE A 126 -0.77 -3.21 -2.89
CA ILE A 126 -0.08 -2.20 -3.71
C ILE A 126 0.90 -2.88 -4.68
N ALA A 127 1.73 -3.81 -4.22
CA ALA A 127 2.71 -4.51 -5.05
C ALA A 127 2.07 -5.25 -6.23
N ILE A 128 0.90 -5.84 -6.02
CA ILE A 128 0.10 -6.51 -7.05
C ILE A 128 -0.29 -5.55 -8.20
N PHE A 129 -0.43 -4.25 -7.92
CA PHE A 129 -0.77 -3.23 -8.92
C PHE A 129 0.44 -2.63 -9.64
N VAL A 130 1.67 -2.93 -9.23
CA VAL A 130 2.89 -2.45 -9.91
C VAL A 130 3.10 -3.11 -11.26
N ARG A 131 2.70 -4.38 -11.40
CA ARG A 131 2.90 -5.12 -12.64
C ARG A 131 1.82 -4.79 -13.68
N PRO A 132 2.18 -4.50 -14.93
CA PRO A 132 1.21 -4.31 -16.00
C PRO A 132 0.43 -5.60 -16.28
N ARG A 133 -0.88 -5.49 -16.51
CA ARG A 133 -1.78 -6.64 -16.69
C ARG A 133 -2.21 -6.81 -18.14
N GLY A 134 -1.88 -7.97 -18.72
CA GLY A 134 -2.25 -8.38 -20.08
C GLY A 134 -1.06 -8.79 -20.95
N PRO A 135 -1.31 -9.29 -22.17
CA PRO A 135 -0.26 -9.65 -23.11
C PRO A 135 0.57 -8.42 -23.52
N ARG A 136 1.89 -8.59 -23.65
CA ARG A 136 2.78 -7.55 -24.19
C ARG A 136 2.36 -7.21 -25.62
N SER A 137 2.20 -5.93 -25.92
CA SER A 137 2.02 -5.50 -27.32
C SER A 137 3.30 -5.83 -28.09
N ARG A 138 3.17 -6.51 -29.23
CA ARG A 138 4.32 -6.81 -30.08
C ARG A 138 4.63 -5.57 -30.90
N ARG A 139 5.77 -4.92 -30.62
CA ARG A 139 6.27 -3.81 -31.45
C ARG A 139 6.55 -4.37 -32.85
N GLN A 140 5.80 -3.93 -33.88
CA GLN A 140 6.06 -4.33 -35.27
C GLN A 140 7.51 -3.95 -35.66
N SER A 141 8.23 -4.90 -36.25
CA SER A 141 9.57 -4.67 -36.81
C SER A 141 9.50 -3.60 -37.90
N GLY A 142 10.24 -2.50 -37.75
CA GLY A 142 10.25 -1.38 -38.71
C GLY A 142 9.87 0.01 -38.15
N MET A 143 9.48 0.11 -36.87
CA MET A 143 9.33 1.42 -36.22
C MET A 143 10.68 2.12 -36.10
N ARG A 144 10.80 3.35 -36.65
CA ARG A 144 12.01 4.17 -36.55
C ARG A 144 12.34 4.39 -35.07
N VAL A 145 13.57 4.03 -34.70
CA VAL A 145 14.19 4.55 -33.48
C VAL A 145 14.47 6.02 -33.75
N VAL A 146 13.61 6.90 -33.27
CA VAL A 146 13.95 8.32 -33.20
C VAL A 146 15.00 8.41 -32.09
N LYS A 147 16.25 8.62 -32.50
CA LYS A 147 17.36 8.92 -31.59
C LYS A 147 17.16 10.28 -30.95
#